data_AF-A0A821CZQ5-F1
#
_entry.id   AF-A0A821CZQ5-F1
#
_cell.length_a   1.000
_cell.length_b   1.000
_cell.length_c   1.000
_cell.angle_alpha   90.00
_cell.angle_beta   90.00
_cell.angle_gamma   90.00
#
_symmetry.space_group_name_H-M   'P 1'
#
loop_
_entity.id
_entity.type
_entity.pdbx_description
1 polymer ?
#
loop_
_entity_poly.entity_id
_entity_poly.type
_entity_poly.pdbx_seq_one_letter_code
_entity_poly.pdbx_strand_id
1 'polypeptide(L)'
;RIIINFAFLGLSTYIPSKTTCSSCRIEKNEYPFYYSIQQDTTSTRSGTSHNNSISLTNSDLGIEKEKLLFLNESSLNKQFHTLKSLNQNHLNIIYEKILQSLPENIDLRYLTVSILNNTGCYLEIPHTGVSLTIPEDAVLLDQDHLIFLALLTIENQMPILNNKQTRLSPVILIGPSDITLVKPAVLSFQHSAILESSWKLNLMFTDDIIHWKSILTYGQENISTPVYLQFNNEQQAFVLFETMGAYTLIGESIINNHASKYLQMACFYNQSTLRLRFFDKTLDAFERCLNEEFAMKYFLCDQPKDFILHDYQDQICINVDLELSTISRINIGYKEISLISFWTNRIDRSCFIFIIPNLQMNNDDRINNFMDQFSIHIDVYQPTILENALHTRLIINTHH
;
A
#
# COMPACT_ATOMS: atom_id res chain seq x y z
N ARG A 1 -23.17 -6.06 -29.00
CA ARG A 1 -23.32 -6.76 -27.70
C ARG A 1 -22.53 -8.06 -27.78
N ILE A 2 -21.22 -7.98 -27.54
CA ILE A 2 -20.35 -9.15 -27.42
C ILE A 2 -20.03 -9.22 -25.93
N ILE A 3 -20.63 -10.18 -25.23
CA ILE A 3 -20.30 -10.49 -23.84
C ILE A 3 -19.02 -11.32 -23.92
N ILE A 4 -17.88 -10.71 -23.65
CA ILE A 4 -16.61 -11.44 -23.50
C ILE A 4 -16.65 -12.06 -22.11
N ASN A 5 -16.94 -13.35 -22.06
CA ASN A 5 -16.96 -14.15 -20.85
C ASN A 5 -15.50 -14.46 -20.47
N PHE A 6 -14.96 -13.79 -19.45
CA PHE A 6 -13.59 -13.98 -18.96
C PHE A 6 -13.36 -15.30 -18.20
N ALA A 7 -14.27 -16.28 -18.30
CA ALA A 7 -14.23 -17.53 -17.54
C ALA A 7 -13.18 -18.56 -18.02
N PHE A 8 -12.31 -18.23 -18.96
CA PHE A 8 -11.35 -19.19 -19.55
C PHE A 8 -9.89 -18.70 -19.65
N LEU A 9 -9.53 -17.66 -18.91
CA LEU A 9 -8.12 -17.44 -18.57
C LEU A 9 -7.86 -18.22 -17.28
N GLY A 10 -7.07 -19.29 -17.38
CA GLY A 10 -6.52 -20.05 -16.26
C GLY A 10 -5.53 -19.21 -15.44
N LEU A 11 -5.94 -18.02 -15.00
CA LEU A 11 -5.35 -17.27 -13.92
C LEU A 11 -5.73 -18.01 -12.65
N SER A 12 -4.87 -18.95 -12.25
CA SER A 12 -4.79 -19.37 -10.85
C SER A 12 -4.58 -18.10 -10.04
N THR A 13 -5.65 -17.58 -9.43
CA THR A 13 -5.54 -16.61 -8.35
C THR A 13 -4.64 -17.25 -7.31
N TYR A 14 -3.42 -16.73 -7.16
CA TYR A 14 -2.59 -17.07 -6.02
C TYR A 14 -3.23 -16.40 -4.80
N ILE A 15 -4.30 -17.04 -4.30
CA ILE A 15 -4.71 -16.87 -2.93
C ILE A 15 -3.54 -17.44 -2.12
N PRO A 16 -2.88 -16.69 -1.21
CA PRO A 16 -1.92 -17.30 -0.31
C PRO A 16 -2.71 -18.27 0.57
N SER A 17 -2.71 -19.54 0.18
CA SER A 17 -3.17 -20.62 1.03
C SER A 17 -2.27 -20.59 2.25
N LYS A 18 -2.85 -20.42 3.45
CA LYS A 18 -2.18 -20.59 4.74
C LYS A 18 -1.53 -21.98 4.78
N THR A 19 -0.27 -22.09 4.36
CA THR A 19 0.50 -23.32 4.53
C THR A 19 1.01 -23.34 5.96
N THR A 20 0.20 -23.90 6.86
CA THR A 20 0.68 -24.30 8.18
C THR A 20 1.70 -25.41 7.99
N CYS A 21 2.96 -25.15 8.34
CA CYS A 21 3.94 -26.22 8.51
C CYS A 21 3.47 -27.09 9.69
N SER A 22 3.13 -28.35 9.41
CA SER A 22 2.55 -29.28 10.38
C SER A 22 3.52 -29.74 11.48
N SER A 23 4.77 -29.25 11.49
CA SER A 23 5.81 -29.63 12.44
C SER A 23 6.32 -28.47 13.31
N CYS A 24 5.99 -27.21 13.00
CA CYS A 24 6.36 -26.06 13.81
C CYS A 24 5.26 -25.01 13.74
N ARG A 25 4.50 -24.86 14.83
CA ARG A 25 3.49 -23.78 15.01
C ARG A 25 4.17 -22.41 15.19
N ILE A 26 5.09 -22.06 14.31
CA ILE A 26 5.69 -20.74 14.22
C ILE A 26 5.12 -20.11 12.96
N GLU A 27 4.25 -19.13 13.16
CA GLU A 27 3.79 -18.24 12.10
C GLU A 27 5.00 -17.46 11.59
N LYS A 28 5.37 -17.68 10.33
CA LYS A 28 6.31 -16.79 9.65
C LYS A 28 5.55 -15.51 9.32
N ASN A 29 5.85 -14.43 10.03
CA ASN A 29 5.40 -13.10 9.65
C ASN A 29 6.08 -12.70 8.34
N GLU A 30 5.28 -12.33 7.33
CA GLU A 30 5.78 -11.86 6.03
C GLU A 30 6.48 -10.49 6.11
N TYR A 31 6.38 -9.79 7.25
CA TYR A 31 7.11 -8.54 7.51
C TYR A 31 8.01 -8.67 8.74
N PRO A 32 9.33 -8.41 8.63
CA PRO A 32 10.27 -8.49 9.75
C PRO A 32 10.18 -7.30 10.75
N PHE A 33 9.12 -6.49 10.68
CA PHE A 33 9.06 -5.15 11.29
C PHE A 33 8.01 -4.99 12.41
N TYR A 34 7.52 -6.09 12.99
CA TYR A 34 6.51 -6.08 14.03
C TYR A 34 7.11 -6.00 15.43
N TYR A 35 6.48 -5.23 16.32
CA TYR A 35 6.55 -5.55 17.75
C TYR A 35 5.85 -6.90 17.99
N SER A 36 6.48 -7.80 18.75
CA SER A 36 5.87 -9.09 19.08
C SER A 36 4.52 -8.88 19.80
N ILE A 37 3.49 -9.67 19.47
CA ILE A 37 2.15 -9.56 20.09
C ILE A 37 1.87 -10.87 20.83
N GLN A 38 1.46 -10.79 22.10
CA GLN A 38 0.76 -11.88 22.78
C GLN A 38 -0.74 -11.71 22.51
N GLN A 39 -1.29 -12.55 21.64
CA GLN A 39 -2.73 -12.64 21.46
C GLN A 39 -3.31 -13.55 22.55
N ASP A 40 -4.03 -12.99 23.52
CA ASP A 40 -4.94 -13.79 24.35
C ASP A 40 -6.18 -14.14 23.52
N THR A 41 -6.06 -15.22 22.74
CA THR A 41 -7.20 -15.90 22.14
C THR A 41 -7.70 -16.94 23.14
N THR A 42 -8.86 -16.69 23.76
CA THR A 42 -9.57 -17.72 24.52
C THR A 42 -10.21 -18.71 23.55
N SER A 43 -9.52 -19.82 23.25
CA SER A 43 -10.17 -21.03 22.75
C SER A 43 -9.47 -22.30 23.23
N THR A 44 -10.24 -23.17 23.86
CA THR A 44 -9.85 -24.43 24.49
C THR A 44 -9.62 -25.55 23.47
N ARG A 45 -8.47 -26.25 23.49
CA ARG A 45 -8.44 -27.72 23.43
C ARG A 45 -7.06 -28.35 23.74
N SER A 46 -7.16 -29.42 24.52
CA SER A 46 -6.17 -30.36 25.07
C SER A 46 -5.39 -31.20 24.05
N GLY A 47 -4.15 -31.58 24.41
CA GLY A 47 -3.45 -32.73 23.82
C GLY A 47 -1.98 -32.84 24.25
N THR A 48 -1.66 -33.87 25.04
CA THR A 48 -0.37 -34.25 25.64
C THR A 48 0.55 -35.05 24.69
N SER A 49 1.88 -34.84 24.71
CA SER A 49 2.91 -35.91 24.83
C SER A 49 4.35 -35.35 24.78
N HIS A 50 5.28 -36.09 25.40
CA HIS A 50 6.62 -35.69 25.86
C HIS A 50 7.76 -35.62 24.82
N ASN A 51 8.70 -34.71 25.11
CA ASN A 51 10.18 -34.75 25.07
C ASN A 51 10.93 -35.52 23.96
N ASN A 52 11.81 -34.80 23.26
CA ASN A 52 13.27 -34.96 23.39
C ASN A 52 14.01 -33.71 22.90
N SER A 53 14.84 -33.15 23.79
CA SER A 53 15.68 -31.96 23.64
C SER A 53 16.82 -32.13 22.63
N ILE A 54 17.28 -31.03 22.02
CA ILE A 54 18.68 -30.54 22.10
C ILE A 54 18.63 -29.01 21.98
N SER A 55 19.16 -28.34 22.99
CA SER A 55 19.43 -26.90 23.06
C SER A 55 20.66 -26.55 22.24
N LEU A 56 20.61 -25.44 21.49
CA LEU A 56 21.80 -24.64 21.18
C LEU A 56 21.61 -23.25 21.75
N THR A 57 22.65 -22.84 22.47
CA THR A 57 22.77 -21.72 23.39
C THR A 57 22.92 -20.38 22.69
N ASN A 58 22.54 -19.31 23.40
CA ASN A 58 22.78 -17.91 23.07
C ASN A 58 24.16 -17.64 22.44
N SER A 59 24.21 -17.39 21.13
CA SER A 59 25.27 -16.60 20.50
C SER A 59 24.98 -16.11 19.06
N ASP A 60 23.76 -16.15 18.54
CA ASP A 60 23.50 -15.83 17.12
C ASP A 60 22.67 -14.55 16.86
N LEU A 61 22.51 -13.66 17.85
CA LEU A 61 21.87 -12.35 17.65
C LEU A 61 22.77 -11.28 16.98
N GLY A 62 23.90 -11.69 16.41
CA GLY A 62 24.91 -10.78 15.86
C GLY A 62 24.92 -10.62 14.33
N ILE A 63 24.15 -11.41 13.55
CA ILE A 63 24.41 -11.53 12.10
C ILE A 63 23.25 -11.06 11.18
N GLU A 64 22.08 -10.68 11.69
CA GLU A 64 20.97 -10.24 10.81
C GLU A 64 20.73 -8.72 10.74
N LYS A 65 21.51 -7.89 11.43
CA LYS A 65 21.39 -6.42 11.29
C LYS A 65 21.89 -5.87 9.95
N GLU A 66 22.77 -6.58 9.27
CA GLU A 66 23.30 -6.16 7.96
C GLU A 66 22.49 -6.71 6.77
N LYS A 67 21.61 -7.70 6.96
CA LYS A 67 20.83 -8.28 5.84
C LYS A 67 19.63 -7.44 5.38
N LEU A 68 19.09 -6.55 6.21
CA LEU A 68 17.88 -5.78 5.86
C LEU A 68 18.15 -4.47 5.09
N LEU A 69 19.37 -3.95 5.14
CA LEU A 69 19.79 -2.80 4.31
C LEU A 69 20.38 -3.23 2.97
N PHE A 70 20.93 -4.44 2.87
CA PHE A 70 21.52 -4.96 1.63
C PHE A 70 20.51 -5.59 0.67
N LEU A 71 19.27 -5.88 1.07
CA LEU A 71 18.31 -6.55 0.18
C LEU A 71 17.78 -5.64 -0.94
N ASN A 72 17.65 -4.33 -0.72
CA ASN A 72 17.10 -3.42 -1.74
C ASN A 72 18.14 -2.88 -2.74
N GLU A 73 19.39 -2.66 -2.31
CA GLU A 73 20.48 -2.55 -3.30
C GLU A 73 20.65 -3.87 -4.05
N SER A 74 20.38 -5.03 -3.41
CA SER A 74 20.49 -6.33 -4.09
C SER A 74 19.37 -6.63 -5.09
N SER A 75 18.16 -6.08 -5.01
CA SER A 75 17.09 -6.37 -5.97
C SER A 75 17.31 -5.64 -7.30
N LEU A 76 17.67 -4.36 -7.23
CA LEU A 76 18.13 -3.60 -8.39
C LEU A 76 19.45 -4.16 -8.92
N ASN A 77 20.43 -4.46 -8.04
CA ASN A 77 21.67 -5.12 -8.48
C ASN A 77 21.44 -6.55 -8.98
N LYS A 78 20.43 -7.29 -8.51
CA LYS A 78 20.06 -8.62 -9.04
C LYS A 78 19.42 -8.47 -10.40
N GLN A 79 18.46 -7.55 -10.60
CA GLN A 79 17.94 -7.21 -11.92
C GLN A 79 19.07 -6.78 -12.87
N PHE A 80 20.00 -5.95 -12.38
CA PHE A 80 21.20 -5.50 -13.11
C PHE A 80 22.21 -6.63 -13.37
N HIS A 81 22.38 -7.60 -12.47
CA HIS A 81 23.25 -8.76 -12.64
C HIS A 81 22.63 -9.80 -13.58
N THR A 82 21.31 -10.01 -13.53
CA THR A 82 20.56 -10.82 -14.52
C THR A 82 20.67 -10.17 -15.90
N LEU A 83 20.49 -8.85 -15.97
CA LEU A 83 20.77 -7.99 -17.12
C LEU A 83 22.29 -7.79 -17.39
N LYS A 84 23.20 -8.55 -16.79
CA LYS A 84 24.63 -8.65 -17.19
C LYS A 84 25.06 -10.06 -17.65
N SER A 85 24.15 -11.03 -17.67
CA SER A 85 24.41 -12.43 -18.09
C SER A 85 23.91 -12.85 -19.49
N LEU A 86 23.21 -12.00 -20.25
CA LEU A 86 22.59 -12.23 -21.57
C LEU A 86 23.08 -11.20 -22.60
N ASN A 87 24.18 -11.47 -23.33
CA ASN A 87 24.62 -10.79 -24.58
C ASN A 87 24.25 -9.27 -24.73
N GLN A 88 24.90 -8.40 -23.95
CA GLN A 88 24.21 -7.26 -23.32
C GLN A 88 24.56 -5.82 -23.71
N ASN A 89 25.28 -5.56 -24.79
CA ASN A 89 25.64 -4.16 -25.08
C ASN A 89 24.42 -3.30 -25.47
N HIS A 90 23.49 -3.85 -26.25
CA HIS A 90 22.29 -3.11 -26.70
C HIS A 90 21.30 -2.85 -25.55
N LEU A 91 20.97 -3.88 -24.77
CA LEU A 91 20.05 -3.74 -23.63
C LEU A 91 20.61 -2.82 -22.54
N ASN A 92 21.93 -2.82 -22.30
CA ASN A 92 22.55 -1.87 -21.39
C ASN A 92 22.38 -0.42 -21.88
N ILE A 93 22.52 -0.16 -23.18
CA ILE A 93 22.28 1.17 -23.75
C ILE A 93 20.81 1.58 -23.57
N ILE A 94 19.86 0.67 -23.78
CA ILE A 94 18.42 0.95 -23.57
C ILE A 94 18.16 1.24 -22.09
N TYR A 95 18.75 0.45 -21.18
CA TYR A 95 18.57 0.63 -19.74
C TYR A 95 19.06 2.00 -19.28
N GLU A 96 20.24 2.42 -19.73
CA GLU A 96 20.77 3.77 -19.45
C GLU A 96 19.87 4.87 -20.02
N LYS A 97 19.28 4.67 -21.21
CA LYS A 97 18.29 5.60 -21.77
C LYS A 97 17.01 5.67 -20.93
N ILE A 98 16.55 4.54 -20.39
CA ILE A 98 15.40 4.52 -19.47
C ILE A 98 15.72 5.35 -18.23
N LEU A 99 16.86 5.11 -17.58
CA LEU A 99 17.24 5.88 -16.38
C LEU A 99 17.33 7.39 -16.65
N GLN A 100 17.73 7.78 -17.86
CA GLN A 100 17.78 9.19 -18.28
C GLN A 100 16.40 9.78 -18.63
N SER A 101 15.42 8.96 -19.01
CA SER A 101 14.07 9.41 -19.36
C SER A 101 13.10 9.42 -18.17
N LEU A 102 13.48 8.80 -17.06
CA LEU A 102 12.67 8.80 -15.84
C LEU A 102 12.52 10.22 -15.28
N PRO A 103 11.38 10.55 -14.67
CA PRO A 103 11.17 11.81 -13.98
C PRO A 103 12.20 12.04 -12.87
N GLU A 104 12.51 13.31 -12.61
CA GLU A 104 13.40 13.68 -11.51
C GLU A 104 12.88 13.15 -10.16
N ASN A 105 13.81 12.68 -9.32
CA ASN A 105 13.56 12.17 -7.96
C ASN A 105 12.57 10.99 -7.89
N ILE A 106 12.44 10.19 -8.95
CA ILE A 106 11.68 8.95 -8.91
C ILE A 106 12.21 8.02 -7.81
N ASP A 107 11.29 7.43 -7.05
CA ASP A 107 11.64 6.45 -6.04
C ASP A 107 11.86 5.08 -6.69
N LEU A 108 13.13 4.70 -6.84
CA LEU A 108 13.52 3.44 -7.48
C LEU A 108 13.01 2.20 -6.76
N ARG A 109 12.56 2.30 -5.50
CA ARG A 109 11.90 1.18 -4.80
C ARG A 109 10.60 0.77 -5.48
N TYR A 110 9.95 1.71 -6.15
CA TYR A 110 8.70 1.49 -6.87
C TYR A 110 8.91 1.55 -8.39
N LEU A 111 10.08 1.10 -8.87
CA LEU A 111 10.40 0.94 -10.29
C LEU A 111 10.64 -0.55 -10.58
N THR A 112 10.03 -1.06 -11.64
CA THR A 112 10.31 -2.40 -12.18
C THR A 112 10.58 -2.30 -13.67
N VAL A 113 11.64 -2.96 -14.14
CA VAL A 113 12.04 -2.99 -15.56
C VAL A 113 12.06 -4.45 -16.02
N SER A 114 11.58 -4.71 -17.23
CA SER A 114 11.59 -6.04 -17.83
C SER A 114 11.91 -5.99 -19.33
N ILE A 115 12.35 -7.12 -19.86
CA ILE A 115 12.55 -7.31 -21.30
C ILE A 115 11.19 -7.45 -21.97
N LEU A 116 11.01 -6.71 -23.06
CA LEU A 116 9.83 -6.76 -23.91
C LEU A 116 10.21 -7.30 -25.29
N ASN A 117 9.52 -8.36 -25.70
CA ASN A 117 9.64 -8.96 -27.02
C ASN A 117 8.26 -9.39 -27.52
N ASN A 118 8.19 -10.06 -28.67
CA ASN A 118 6.92 -10.44 -29.28
C ASN A 118 6.13 -11.48 -28.46
N THR A 119 6.73 -12.15 -27.46
CA THR A 119 6.00 -13.05 -26.55
C THR A 119 5.21 -12.31 -25.47
N GLY A 120 5.36 -10.98 -25.39
CA GLY A 120 4.77 -10.15 -24.36
C GLY A 120 5.63 -10.10 -23.09
N CYS A 121 5.07 -9.55 -22.01
CA CYS A 121 5.74 -9.50 -20.71
C CYS A 121 4.76 -9.28 -19.55
N TYR A 122 5.19 -9.64 -18.34
CA TYR A 122 4.52 -9.28 -17.10
C TYR A 122 5.49 -8.49 -16.21
N LEU A 123 5.01 -7.38 -15.66
CA LEU A 123 5.72 -6.56 -14.67
C LEU A 123 4.83 -6.41 -13.45
N GLU A 124 5.43 -6.43 -12.27
CA GLU A 124 4.75 -6.18 -11.01
C GLU A 124 5.67 -5.38 -10.11
N ILE A 125 5.14 -4.35 -9.47
CA ILE A 125 5.87 -3.64 -8.42
C ILE A 125 5.59 -4.36 -7.10
N PRO A 126 6.59 -5.01 -6.48
CA PRO A 126 6.38 -5.88 -5.32
C PRO A 126 5.63 -5.16 -4.19
N HIS A 127 4.71 -5.87 -3.54
CA HIS A 127 3.94 -5.41 -2.37
C HIS A 127 3.00 -4.22 -2.60
N THR A 128 2.83 -3.74 -3.83
CA THR A 128 1.94 -2.59 -4.13
C THR A 128 0.60 -2.97 -4.74
N GLY A 129 0.45 -4.21 -5.20
CA GLY A 129 -0.73 -4.66 -5.95
C GLY A 129 -0.83 -4.09 -7.36
N VAL A 130 0.21 -3.42 -7.86
CA VAL A 130 0.28 -2.84 -9.21
C VAL A 130 1.03 -3.77 -10.15
N SER A 131 0.39 -4.13 -11.26
CA SER A 131 0.99 -4.98 -12.29
C SER A 131 0.56 -4.60 -13.70
N LEU A 132 1.40 -4.95 -14.67
CA LEU A 132 1.23 -4.71 -16.09
C LEU A 132 1.41 -6.03 -16.84
N THR A 133 0.42 -6.37 -17.67
CA THR A 133 0.48 -7.50 -18.58
C THR A 133 0.43 -7.00 -20.02
N ILE A 134 1.48 -7.29 -20.78
CA ILE A 134 1.52 -7.09 -22.23
C ILE A 134 1.35 -8.46 -22.89
N PRO A 135 0.29 -8.68 -23.69
CA PRO A 135 0.05 -9.97 -24.32
C PRO A 135 1.03 -10.25 -25.46
N GLU A 136 1.06 -11.51 -25.89
CA GLU A 136 1.80 -11.95 -27.07
C GLU A 136 1.35 -11.18 -28.34
N ASP A 137 2.31 -10.85 -29.19
CA ASP A 137 2.24 -9.98 -30.36
C ASP A 137 1.55 -8.62 -30.12
N ALA A 138 1.57 -8.11 -28.89
CA ALA A 138 1.11 -6.74 -28.63
C ALA A 138 2.11 -5.68 -29.12
N VAL A 139 3.33 -6.08 -29.45
CA VAL A 139 4.37 -5.21 -30.03
C VAL A 139 4.95 -5.84 -31.29
N LEU A 140 5.38 -5.00 -32.21
CA LEU A 140 6.10 -5.41 -33.43
C LEU A 140 7.55 -4.92 -33.32
N LEU A 141 8.39 -5.73 -32.66
CA LEU A 141 9.78 -5.39 -32.42
C LEU A 141 10.71 -6.27 -33.28
N ASP A 142 11.70 -5.63 -33.90
CA ASP A 142 12.78 -6.33 -34.62
C ASP A 142 13.82 -6.92 -33.65
N GLN A 143 13.90 -6.37 -32.43
CA GLN A 143 14.85 -6.75 -31.37
C GLN A 143 14.20 -6.59 -29.99
N ASP A 144 14.72 -7.30 -29.00
CA ASP A 144 14.33 -7.14 -27.60
C ASP A 144 14.46 -5.67 -27.16
N HIS A 145 13.42 -5.15 -26.54
CA HIS A 145 13.37 -3.81 -25.94
C HIS A 145 13.24 -3.93 -24.42
N LEU A 146 13.26 -2.80 -23.71
CA LEU A 146 12.96 -2.74 -22.29
C LEU A 146 11.72 -1.91 -22.05
N ILE A 147 10.89 -2.36 -21.13
CA ILE A 147 9.73 -1.64 -20.61
C ILE A 147 9.87 -1.47 -19.11
N PHE A 148 9.35 -0.37 -18.59
CA PHE A 148 9.30 -0.11 -17.16
C PHE A 148 7.89 0.24 -16.68
N LEU A 149 7.67 -0.06 -15.40
CA LEU A 149 6.48 0.26 -14.63
C LEU A 149 6.95 0.95 -13.35
N ALA A 150 6.39 2.12 -13.03
CA ALA A 150 6.77 2.88 -11.85
C ALA A 150 5.60 3.55 -11.12
N LEU A 151 5.76 3.83 -9.83
CA LEU A 151 4.84 4.70 -9.09
C LEU A 151 5.43 6.10 -8.90
N LEU A 152 4.65 7.11 -9.28
CA LEU A 152 5.01 8.51 -9.01
C LEU A 152 4.57 8.85 -7.58
N THR A 153 5.45 9.49 -6.82
CA THR A 153 5.25 9.82 -5.40
C THR A 153 5.35 11.31 -5.11
N ILE A 154 5.81 12.11 -6.07
CA ILE A 154 6.05 13.54 -5.89
C ILE A 154 4.80 14.34 -6.24
N GLU A 155 4.37 15.23 -5.34
CA GLU A 155 3.12 15.98 -5.49
C GLU A 155 3.03 16.81 -6.78
N ASN A 156 4.15 17.38 -7.26
CA ASN A 156 4.17 18.20 -8.48
C ASN A 156 4.00 17.38 -9.77
N GLN A 157 4.06 16.04 -9.69
CA GLN A 157 3.82 15.11 -10.81
C GLN A 157 2.38 14.57 -10.81
N MET A 158 1.57 14.96 -9.83
CA MET A 158 0.18 14.49 -9.67
C MET A 158 -0.79 15.40 -10.44
N PRO A 159 -1.97 14.91 -10.84
CA PRO A 159 -3.01 15.78 -11.39
C PRO A 159 -3.42 16.86 -10.38
N ILE A 160 -3.62 18.08 -10.87
CA ILE A 160 -4.19 19.17 -10.07
C ILE A 160 -5.69 18.93 -9.94
N LEU A 161 -6.13 18.62 -8.72
CA LEU A 161 -7.52 18.31 -8.40
C LEU A 161 -8.22 19.52 -7.76
N ASN A 162 -9.52 19.67 -8.05
CA ASN A 162 -10.35 20.63 -7.33
C ASN A 162 -10.72 20.11 -5.93
N ASN A 163 -11.31 20.95 -5.08
CA ASN A 163 -11.60 20.59 -3.68
C ASN A 163 -12.64 19.46 -3.50
N LYS A 164 -13.41 19.11 -4.53
CA LYS A 164 -14.39 18.01 -4.51
C LYS A 164 -13.83 16.70 -5.06
N GLN A 165 -12.71 16.80 -5.76
CA GLN A 165 -12.03 15.66 -6.36
C GLN A 165 -11.01 15.08 -5.39
N THR A 166 -10.86 13.77 -5.46
CA THR A 166 -9.81 13.04 -4.77
C THR A 166 -9.19 12.02 -5.69
N ARG A 167 -7.92 11.72 -5.45
CA ARG A 167 -7.27 10.57 -6.04
C ARG A 167 -7.80 9.30 -5.35
N LEU A 168 -7.94 8.21 -6.09
CA LEU A 168 -8.48 6.96 -5.57
C LEU A 168 -7.53 5.77 -5.79
N SER A 169 -6.43 5.98 -6.51
CA SER A 169 -5.44 4.94 -6.83
C SER A 169 -4.02 5.54 -6.77
N PRO A 170 -2.96 4.72 -6.89
CA PRO A 170 -1.63 5.24 -7.18
C PRO A 170 -1.60 6.06 -8.48
N VAL A 171 -0.51 6.81 -8.67
CA VAL A 171 -0.16 7.37 -9.98
C VAL A 171 0.90 6.47 -10.61
N ILE A 172 0.54 5.82 -11.71
CA ILE A 172 1.30 4.71 -12.30
C ILE A 172 1.86 5.18 -13.64
N LEU A 173 3.19 5.22 -13.76
CA LEU A 173 3.90 5.55 -14.98
C LEU A 173 4.33 4.28 -15.72
N ILE A 174 4.05 4.23 -17.02
CA ILE A 174 4.40 3.14 -17.92
C ILE A 174 5.19 3.73 -19.07
N GLY A 175 6.33 3.14 -19.39
CA GLY A 175 7.15 3.58 -20.51
C GLY A 175 8.22 2.57 -20.89
N PRO A 176 9.15 2.91 -21.79
CA PRO A 176 9.31 4.23 -22.41
C PRO A 176 8.22 4.56 -23.47
N SER A 177 8.12 5.84 -23.84
CA SER A 177 7.04 6.37 -24.71
C SER A 177 7.19 6.01 -26.19
N ASP A 178 8.33 5.48 -26.61
CA ASP A 178 8.60 5.02 -27.97
C ASP A 178 8.02 3.63 -28.28
N ILE A 179 7.50 2.92 -27.27
CA ILE A 179 6.82 1.64 -27.47
C ILE A 179 5.39 1.87 -27.99
N THR A 180 5.09 1.29 -29.15
CA THR A 180 3.75 1.28 -29.73
C THR A 180 3.11 -0.09 -29.56
N LEU A 181 1.90 -0.12 -29.00
CA LEU A 181 1.11 -1.35 -28.85
C LEU A 181 0.16 -1.53 -30.04
N VAL A 182 0.11 -2.74 -30.59
CA VAL A 182 -0.84 -3.18 -31.64
C VAL A 182 -1.97 -4.05 -31.08
N LYS A 183 -1.89 -4.43 -29.80
CA LYS A 183 -2.95 -5.04 -29.00
C LYS A 183 -2.97 -4.35 -27.62
N PRO A 184 -4.13 -4.16 -26.98
CA PRO A 184 -4.20 -3.51 -25.68
C PRO A 184 -3.45 -4.32 -24.62
N ALA A 185 -2.68 -3.62 -23.79
CA ALA A 185 -2.10 -4.13 -22.57
C ALA A 185 -3.09 -3.99 -21.41
N VAL A 186 -2.88 -4.73 -20.32
CA VAL A 186 -3.71 -4.69 -19.11
C VAL A 186 -2.90 -4.15 -17.96
N LEU A 187 -3.31 -3.00 -17.43
CA LEU A 187 -2.82 -2.44 -16.18
C LEU A 187 -3.78 -2.83 -15.05
N SER A 188 -3.25 -3.38 -13.96
CA SER A 188 -4.00 -3.74 -12.75
C SER A 188 -3.49 -2.93 -11.55
N PHE A 189 -4.41 -2.39 -10.74
CA PHE A 189 -4.09 -1.67 -9.50
C PHE A 189 -5.27 -1.68 -8.54
N GLN A 190 -5.02 -1.35 -7.28
CA GLN A 190 -6.07 -1.18 -6.27
C GLN A 190 -6.59 0.25 -6.19
N HIS A 191 -7.84 0.41 -5.76
CA HIS A 191 -8.46 1.70 -5.51
C HIS A 191 -9.19 1.79 -4.15
N SER A 192 -9.39 3.00 -3.65
CA SER A 192 -10.08 3.25 -2.37
C SER A 192 -11.58 3.53 -2.48
N ALA A 193 -12.14 3.75 -3.67
CA ALA A 193 -13.58 4.03 -3.79
C ALA A 193 -14.47 2.86 -3.34
N ILE A 194 -15.54 3.17 -2.61
CA ILE A 194 -16.71 2.29 -2.43
C ILE A 194 -17.61 2.47 -3.64
N LEU A 195 -17.61 1.50 -4.55
CA LEU A 195 -18.25 1.63 -5.88
C LEU A 195 -19.78 1.75 -5.80
N GLU A 196 -20.39 1.22 -4.73
CA GLU A 196 -21.83 1.34 -4.46
C GLU A 196 -22.24 2.75 -3.98
N SER A 197 -21.26 3.60 -3.64
CA SER A 197 -21.51 4.99 -3.24
C SER A 197 -21.53 5.94 -4.44
N SER A 198 -21.89 7.20 -4.20
CA SER A 198 -22.21 8.14 -5.28
C SER A 198 -21.00 8.84 -5.88
N TRP A 199 -20.17 8.07 -6.58
CA TRP A 199 -18.99 8.58 -7.28
C TRP A 199 -19.26 8.97 -8.72
N LYS A 200 -18.63 10.06 -9.16
CA LYS A 200 -18.24 10.28 -10.55
C LYS A 200 -16.76 9.92 -10.70
N LEU A 201 -16.49 8.74 -11.25
CA LEU A 201 -15.13 8.21 -11.42
C LEU A 201 -14.56 8.59 -12.79
N ASN A 202 -13.33 9.11 -12.79
CA ASN A 202 -12.60 9.46 -14.01
C ASN A 202 -11.22 8.80 -14.00
N LEU A 203 -10.80 8.27 -15.15
CA LEU A 203 -9.41 7.88 -15.38
C LEU A 203 -8.67 9.06 -16.02
N MET A 204 -7.63 9.52 -15.33
CA MET A 204 -6.75 10.59 -15.78
C MET A 204 -5.52 9.99 -16.45
N PHE A 205 -5.00 10.69 -17.46
CA PHE A 205 -3.81 10.31 -18.21
C PHE A 205 -2.95 11.52 -18.56
N THR A 206 -1.65 11.29 -18.69
CA THR A 206 -0.66 12.24 -19.24
C THR A 206 0.49 11.46 -19.89
N ASP A 207 1.01 11.99 -20.99
CA ASP A 207 2.18 11.48 -21.70
C ASP A 207 3.49 12.21 -21.30
N ASP A 208 3.38 13.35 -20.60
CA ASP A 208 4.51 14.20 -20.22
C ASP A 208 4.57 14.50 -18.70
N ILE A 209 3.65 13.93 -17.91
CA ILE A 209 3.52 14.08 -16.44
C ILE A 209 3.04 15.48 -16.01
N ILE A 210 2.99 16.43 -16.93
CA ILE A 210 2.67 17.84 -16.67
C ILE A 210 1.20 18.10 -17.01
N HIS A 211 0.75 17.65 -18.18
CA HIS A 211 -0.58 17.95 -18.73
C HIS A 211 -1.53 16.77 -18.54
N TRP A 212 -2.19 16.75 -17.39
CA TRP A 212 -3.19 15.75 -17.04
C TRP A 212 -4.54 16.00 -17.72
N LYS A 213 -5.10 14.96 -18.34
CA LYS A 213 -6.44 14.98 -18.98
C LYS A 213 -7.29 13.80 -18.55
N SER A 214 -8.61 14.01 -18.46
CA SER A 214 -9.58 12.93 -18.24
C SER A 214 -9.82 12.22 -19.57
N ILE A 215 -9.48 10.94 -19.65
CA ILE A 215 -9.61 10.14 -20.88
C ILE A 215 -10.81 9.17 -20.85
N LEU A 216 -11.33 8.90 -19.65
CA LEU A 216 -12.52 8.07 -19.45
C LEU A 216 -13.30 8.59 -18.24
N THR A 217 -14.62 8.65 -18.36
CA THR A 217 -15.55 8.76 -17.23
C THR A 217 -16.33 7.46 -17.15
N TYR A 218 -16.26 6.80 -16.00
CA TYR A 218 -16.80 5.45 -15.83
C TYR A 218 -18.31 5.43 -16.08
N GLY A 219 -18.77 4.50 -16.92
CA GLY A 219 -20.17 4.35 -17.32
C GLY A 219 -20.63 5.35 -18.40
N GLN A 220 -19.73 6.19 -18.91
CA GLN A 220 -19.98 7.14 -20.00
C GLN A 220 -19.08 6.87 -21.22
N GLU A 221 -18.53 5.66 -21.33
CA GLU A 221 -17.67 5.25 -22.43
C GLU A 221 -18.46 5.18 -23.75
N ASN A 222 -17.78 5.48 -24.86
CA ASN A 222 -18.32 5.38 -26.20
C ASN A 222 -17.28 4.78 -27.16
N ILE A 223 -17.63 4.66 -28.44
CA ILE A 223 -16.78 4.01 -29.47
C ILE A 223 -15.42 4.73 -29.65
N SER A 224 -15.32 6.01 -29.28
CA SER A 224 -14.08 6.78 -29.36
C SER A 224 -13.24 6.79 -28.08
N THR A 225 -13.71 6.16 -27.01
CA THR A 225 -12.95 6.07 -25.75
C THR A 225 -11.73 5.16 -25.95
N PRO A 226 -10.50 5.66 -25.74
CA PRO A 226 -9.26 4.96 -26.12
C PRO A 226 -8.82 3.87 -25.11
N VAL A 227 -9.58 3.71 -24.02
CA VAL A 227 -9.28 2.81 -22.90
C VAL A 227 -10.57 2.16 -22.43
N TYR A 228 -10.45 1.01 -21.77
CA TYR A 228 -11.57 0.38 -21.08
C TYR A 228 -11.19 0.14 -19.62
N LEU A 229 -12.04 0.61 -18.70
CA LEU A 229 -11.85 0.47 -17.26
C LEU A 229 -12.89 -0.50 -16.71
N GLN A 230 -12.43 -1.50 -15.96
CA GLN A 230 -13.29 -2.45 -15.27
C GLN A 230 -12.85 -2.59 -13.82
N PHE A 231 -13.83 -2.67 -12.92
CA PHE A 231 -13.60 -3.02 -11.52
C PHE A 231 -14.00 -4.48 -11.26
N ASN A 232 -13.34 -5.12 -10.30
CA ASN A 232 -13.84 -6.36 -9.70
C ASN A 232 -14.50 -6.07 -8.34
N ASN A 233 -14.96 -7.13 -7.67
CA ASN A 233 -15.62 -7.02 -6.36
C ASN A 233 -14.63 -6.81 -5.19
N GLU A 234 -13.32 -6.70 -5.43
CA GLU A 234 -12.26 -6.71 -4.41
C GLU A 234 -11.35 -5.46 -4.48
N GLN A 235 -11.93 -4.29 -4.78
CA GLN A 235 -11.20 -3.01 -4.90
C GLN A 235 -10.07 -3.00 -5.97
N GLN A 236 -10.10 -3.93 -6.93
CA GLN A 236 -9.15 -3.99 -8.03
C GLN A 236 -9.74 -3.32 -9.27
N ALA A 237 -8.95 -2.50 -9.93
CA ALA A 237 -9.21 -1.91 -11.23
C ALA A 237 -8.32 -2.53 -12.29
N PHE A 238 -8.89 -2.76 -13.47
CA PHE A 238 -8.21 -3.21 -14.67
C PHE A 238 -8.44 -2.19 -15.78
N VAL A 239 -7.36 -1.70 -16.36
CA VAL A 239 -7.38 -0.78 -17.49
C VAL A 239 -6.79 -1.47 -18.70
N LEU A 240 -7.59 -1.61 -19.76
CA LEU A 240 -7.08 -1.94 -21.08
C LEU A 240 -6.66 -0.64 -21.78
N PHE A 241 -5.40 -0.58 -22.21
CA PHE A 241 -4.81 0.63 -22.80
C PHE A 241 -3.82 0.28 -23.92
N GLU A 242 -3.58 1.26 -24.81
CA GLU A 242 -2.65 1.12 -25.95
C GLU A 242 -1.56 2.21 -25.97
N THR A 243 -1.66 3.23 -25.11
CA THR A 243 -0.74 4.38 -25.09
C THR A 243 0.12 4.38 -23.83
N MET A 244 1.43 4.52 -23.96
CA MET A 244 2.31 4.66 -22.80
C MET A 244 2.15 6.04 -22.14
N GLY A 245 2.42 6.12 -20.84
CA GLY A 245 2.26 7.35 -20.06
C GLY A 245 1.87 7.06 -18.62
N ALA A 246 1.43 8.10 -17.91
CA ALA A 246 1.00 8.00 -16.53
C ALA A 246 -0.53 7.97 -16.40
N TYR A 247 -1.02 7.11 -15.53
CA TYR A 247 -2.44 6.86 -15.28
C TYR A 247 -2.77 7.00 -13.79
N THR A 248 -3.96 7.53 -13.49
CA THR A 248 -4.50 7.50 -12.13
C THR A 248 -6.02 7.61 -12.12
N LEU A 249 -6.67 6.92 -11.19
CA LEU A 249 -8.10 7.00 -10.95
C LEU A 249 -8.38 8.16 -10.00
N ILE A 250 -9.33 9.01 -10.37
CA ILE A 250 -9.86 10.06 -9.52
C ILE A 250 -11.37 9.89 -9.36
N GLY A 251 -11.89 10.44 -8.27
CA GLY A 251 -13.32 10.46 -7.98
C GLY A 251 -13.77 11.85 -7.57
N GLU A 252 -14.96 12.22 -8.00
CA GLU A 252 -15.69 13.37 -7.48
C GLU A 252 -16.99 12.88 -6.84
N SER A 253 -17.27 13.33 -5.63
CA SER A 253 -18.53 13.04 -4.94
C SER A 253 -19.68 13.76 -5.64
N ILE A 254 -20.77 13.04 -5.95
CA ILE A 254 -21.93 13.62 -6.63
C ILE A 254 -22.66 14.58 -5.67
N ILE A 255 -23.10 15.72 -6.18
CA ILE A 255 -23.79 16.73 -5.37
C ILE A 255 -25.04 16.13 -4.73
N ASN A 256 -25.21 16.36 -3.42
CA ASN A 256 -26.29 15.86 -2.55
C ASN A 256 -26.29 14.35 -2.29
N ASN A 257 -25.28 13.65 -2.78
CA ASN A 257 -25.16 12.21 -2.68
C ASN A 257 -23.73 11.88 -2.24
N HIS A 258 -23.55 11.62 -0.95
CA HIS A 258 -22.24 11.50 -0.36
C HIS A 258 -21.51 10.24 -0.85
N ALA A 259 -20.33 10.44 -1.43
CA ALA A 259 -19.43 9.36 -1.77
C ALA A 259 -18.64 8.90 -0.55
N SER A 260 -18.20 7.64 -0.58
CA SER A 260 -17.43 7.04 0.50
C SER A 260 -16.20 6.32 -0.06
N LYS A 261 -15.10 6.36 0.68
CA LYS A 261 -13.87 5.63 0.36
C LYS A 261 -13.32 4.88 1.55
N TYR A 262 -12.62 3.78 1.26
CA TYR A 262 -11.90 2.99 2.24
C TYR A 262 -10.55 3.62 2.57
N LEU A 263 -10.32 3.86 3.85
CA LEU A 263 -9.02 4.19 4.43
C LEU A 263 -8.55 3.06 5.34
N GLN A 264 -7.28 3.12 5.70
CA GLN A 264 -6.71 2.35 6.79
C GLN A 264 -5.96 3.25 7.76
N MET A 265 -6.03 2.90 9.03
CA MET A 265 -5.26 3.50 10.11
C MET A 265 -4.16 2.53 10.55
N ALA A 266 -2.91 2.95 10.48
CA ALA A 266 -1.80 2.24 11.08
C ALA A 266 -1.24 3.02 12.28
N CYS A 267 -0.81 2.29 13.29
CA CYS A 267 -0.21 2.84 14.49
C CYS A 267 1.27 2.44 14.54
N PHE A 268 2.14 3.43 14.69
CA PHE A 268 3.56 3.22 14.81
C PHE A 268 4.09 3.79 16.12
N TYR A 269 5.11 3.13 16.66
CA TYR A 269 5.70 3.52 17.92
C TYR A 269 7.22 3.55 17.84
N ASN A 270 7.80 4.52 18.56
CA ASN A 270 9.21 4.58 18.85
C ASN A 270 9.41 5.31 20.18
N GLN A 271 10.06 4.65 21.14
CA GLN A 271 10.44 5.16 22.47
C GLN A 271 9.32 5.72 23.34
N SER A 272 8.83 6.92 23.06
CA SER A 272 7.77 7.60 23.81
C SER A 272 6.78 8.30 22.87
N THR A 273 6.90 8.05 21.57
CA THR A 273 6.13 8.73 20.54
C THR A 273 5.30 7.72 19.79
N LEU A 274 3.99 7.96 19.79
CA LEU A 274 3.01 7.24 18.98
C LEU A 274 2.69 8.06 17.74
N ARG A 275 2.62 7.42 16.58
CA ARG A 275 2.22 8.02 15.31
C ARG A 275 1.04 7.25 14.74
N LEU A 276 -0.09 7.93 14.59
CA LEU A 276 -1.21 7.40 13.82
C LEU A 276 -1.10 7.90 12.39
N ARG A 277 -1.13 6.97 11.44
CA ARG A 277 -1.08 7.23 9.99
C ARG A 277 -2.39 6.81 9.37
N PHE A 278 -2.93 7.65 8.49
CA PHE A 278 -4.09 7.31 7.67
C PHE A 278 -3.73 7.37 6.19
N PHE A 279 -4.13 6.36 5.46
CA PHE A 279 -3.88 6.24 4.03
C PHE A 279 -5.05 5.53 3.35
N ASP A 280 -5.15 5.69 2.03
CA ASP A 280 -6.12 4.94 1.22
C ASP A 280 -5.94 3.44 1.44
N LYS A 281 -7.02 2.68 1.48
CA LYS A 281 -6.97 1.21 1.59
C LYS A 281 -6.49 0.59 0.28
N THR A 282 -5.19 0.72 0.02
CA THR A 282 -4.46 0.13 -1.10
C THR A 282 -3.10 -0.37 -0.61
N LEU A 283 -2.60 -1.44 -1.24
CA LEU A 283 -1.31 -2.03 -0.90
C LEU A 283 -0.15 -1.04 -1.13
N ASP A 284 -0.19 -0.23 -2.19
CA ASP A 284 0.83 0.81 -2.44
C ASP A 284 0.96 1.81 -1.28
N ALA A 285 -0.19 2.22 -0.73
CA ALA A 285 -0.23 3.30 0.25
C ALA A 285 0.24 2.78 1.61
N PHE A 286 -0.09 1.52 1.93
CA PHE A 286 0.47 0.82 3.08
C PHE A 286 1.98 0.63 2.96
N GLU A 287 2.46 0.15 1.82
CA GLU A 287 3.90 -0.08 1.57
C GLU A 287 4.71 1.21 1.68
N ARG A 288 4.23 2.32 1.09
CA ARG A 288 4.85 3.64 1.27
C ARG A 288 4.87 4.08 2.72
N CYS A 289 3.73 3.99 3.40
CA CYS A 289 3.63 4.40 4.80
C CYS A 289 4.61 3.62 5.69
N LEU A 290 4.71 2.30 5.49
CA LEU A 290 5.62 1.44 6.24
C LEU A 290 7.08 1.84 5.99
N ASN A 291 7.46 2.04 4.73
CA ASN A 291 8.81 2.43 4.35
C ASN A 291 9.22 3.82 4.87
N GLU A 292 8.30 4.79 4.86
CA GLU A 292 8.51 6.13 5.40
C GLU A 292 8.72 6.11 6.93
N GLU A 293 7.85 5.43 7.66
CA GLU A 293 7.93 5.34 9.13
C GLU A 293 9.15 4.52 9.57
N PHE A 294 9.48 3.45 8.84
CA PHE A 294 10.68 2.65 9.11
C PHE A 294 11.97 3.46 8.91
N ALA A 295 12.06 4.29 7.87
CA ALA A 295 13.20 5.18 7.66
C ALA A 295 13.40 6.15 8.84
N MET A 296 12.33 6.48 9.55
CA MET A 296 12.33 7.29 10.78
C MET A 296 12.47 6.46 12.07
N LYS A 297 12.73 5.14 11.96
CA LYS A 297 12.86 4.17 13.07
C LYS A 297 11.58 4.00 13.90
N TYR A 298 10.43 4.14 13.27
CA TYR A 298 9.14 3.80 13.87
C TYR A 298 8.70 2.42 13.41
N PHE A 299 8.17 1.62 14.33
CA PHE A 299 7.76 0.25 14.05
C PHE A 299 6.25 0.09 14.20
N LEU A 300 5.68 -0.78 13.36
CA LEU A 300 4.25 -1.02 13.31
C LEU A 300 3.79 -1.74 14.58
N CYS A 301 2.78 -1.17 15.25
CA CYS A 301 2.24 -1.71 16.50
C CYS A 301 1.30 -2.89 16.28
N ASP A 302 0.50 -2.85 15.21
CA ASP A 302 -0.48 -3.88 14.85
C ASP A 302 -0.83 -3.75 13.36
N GLN A 303 -1.54 -4.74 12.81
CA GLN A 303 -2.10 -4.67 11.46
C GLN A 303 -3.00 -3.41 11.30
N PRO A 304 -2.94 -2.74 10.14
CA PRO A 304 -3.77 -1.58 9.87
C PRO A 304 -5.26 -1.88 10.06
N LYS A 305 -6.00 -0.92 10.62
CA LYS A 305 -7.44 -1.04 10.86
C LYS A 305 -8.22 -0.29 9.78
N ASP A 306 -9.23 -0.94 9.23
CA ASP A 306 -10.08 -0.33 8.20
C ASP A 306 -10.94 0.79 8.79
N PHE A 307 -11.09 1.87 8.03
CA PHE A 307 -11.94 3.00 8.37
C PHE A 307 -12.62 3.51 7.10
N ILE A 308 -13.94 3.73 7.14
CA ILE A 308 -14.68 4.25 5.99
C ILE A 308 -14.84 5.75 6.15
N LEU A 309 -14.33 6.51 5.18
CA LEU A 309 -14.49 7.94 5.11
C LEU A 309 -15.67 8.31 4.22
N HIS A 310 -16.59 9.13 4.74
CA HIS A 310 -17.76 9.64 4.03
C HIS A 310 -17.62 11.13 3.75
N ASP A 311 -18.10 11.60 2.60
CA ASP A 311 -18.09 13.02 2.23
C ASP A 311 -19.19 13.85 2.91
N TYR A 312 -19.41 13.69 4.22
CA TYR A 312 -20.44 14.43 4.98
C TYR A 312 -20.04 15.85 5.40
N GLN A 313 -18.88 16.34 4.95
CA GLN A 313 -18.30 17.66 5.29
C GLN A 313 -18.00 17.87 6.78
N ASP A 314 -18.19 16.87 7.63
CA ASP A 314 -17.83 16.90 9.04
C ASP A 314 -16.35 16.60 9.26
N GLN A 315 -15.81 17.09 10.37
CA GLN A 315 -14.46 16.74 10.81
C GLN A 315 -14.35 15.25 11.17
N ILE A 316 -13.13 14.73 11.05
CA ILE A 316 -12.74 13.45 11.62
C ILE A 316 -12.22 13.73 13.03
N CYS A 317 -12.81 13.04 14.01
CA CYS A 317 -12.41 13.10 15.40
C CYS A 317 -11.55 11.88 15.73
N ILE A 318 -10.39 12.11 16.35
CA ILE A 318 -9.48 11.08 16.84
C ILE A 318 -9.35 11.25 18.34
N ASN A 319 -9.67 10.20 19.08
CA ASN A 319 -9.49 10.12 20.51
C ASN A 319 -8.50 9.01 20.84
N VAL A 320 -7.54 9.31 21.72
CA VAL A 320 -6.52 8.33 22.14
C VAL A 320 -6.44 8.30 23.65
N ASP A 321 -6.76 7.14 24.22
CA ASP A 321 -6.73 6.87 25.65
C ASP A 321 -5.68 5.82 25.99
N LEU A 322 -4.77 6.14 26.91
CA LEU A 322 -3.83 5.19 27.49
C LEU A 322 -4.51 4.44 28.63
N GLU A 323 -4.48 3.12 28.57
CA GLU A 323 -5.01 2.26 29.63
C GLU A 323 -3.99 2.17 30.78
N LEU A 324 -4.40 2.60 31.98
CA LEU A 324 -3.59 2.54 33.20
C LEU A 324 -3.92 1.28 34.01
N SER A 325 -5.16 0.82 33.94
CA SER A 325 -5.64 -0.43 34.54
C SER A 325 -6.93 -0.88 33.85
N THR A 326 -7.46 -2.05 34.25
CA THR A 326 -8.75 -2.59 33.76
C THR A 326 -9.94 -1.64 33.89
N ILE A 327 -9.88 -0.66 34.80
CA ILE A 327 -10.97 0.28 35.09
C ILE A 327 -10.59 1.76 34.88
N SER A 328 -9.34 2.05 34.53
CA SER A 328 -8.85 3.43 34.43
C SER A 328 -8.10 3.69 33.13
N ARG A 329 -8.44 4.82 32.51
CA ARG A 329 -7.83 5.32 31.29
C ARG A 329 -7.48 6.79 31.46
N ILE A 330 -6.42 7.23 30.81
CA ILE A 330 -6.05 8.65 30.70
C ILE A 330 -6.08 9.06 29.24
N ASN A 331 -6.80 10.14 28.94
CA ASN A 331 -6.79 10.70 27.60
C ASN A 331 -5.42 11.32 27.31
N ILE A 332 -4.73 10.79 26.31
CA ILE A 332 -3.42 11.30 25.89
C ILE A 332 -3.52 12.22 24.69
N GLY A 333 -4.68 12.27 24.04
CA GLY A 333 -4.98 13.34 23.09
C GLY A 333 -6.30 13.17 22.36
N TYR A 334 -6.84 14.32 21.98
CA TYR A 334 -8.00 14.46 21.12
C TYR A 334 -7.65 15.39 19.96
N LYS A 335 -8.05 15.02 18.74
CA LYS A 335 -7.85 15.86 17.53
C LYS A 335 -9.12 15.90 16.70
N GLU A 336 -9.46 17.10 16.26
CA GLU A 336 -10.49 17.35 15.24
C GLU A 336 -9.83 17.85 13.98
N ILE A 337 -10.14 17.20 12.86
CA ILE A 337 -9.39 17.38 11.64
C ILE A 337 -10.37 17.52 10.49
N SER A 338 -10.17 18.55 9.66
CA SER A 338 -11.05 18.80 8.54
C SER A 338 -11.09 17.61 7.58
N LEU A 339 -12.28 17.30 7.06
CA LEU A 339 -12.48 16.30 6.00
C LEU A 339 -11.49 16.45 4.85
N ILE A 340 -11.22 17.68 4.42
CA ILE A 340 -10.39 17.94 3.24
C ILE A 340 -8.98 17.37 3.37
N SER A 341 -8.45 17.28 4.60
CA SER A 341 -7.14 16.70 4.90
C SER A 341 -7.09 15.19 4.65
N PHE A 342 -8.21 14.48 4.82
CA PHE A 342 -8.35 13.05 4.52
C PHE A 342 -8.86 12.80 3.11
N TRP A 343 -9.69 13.72 2.59
CA TRP A 343 -10.31 13.58 1.28
C TRP A 343 -9.27 13.72 0.18
N THR A 344 -8.44 14.78 0.17
CA THR A 344 -7.64 15.16 -1.02
C THR A 344 -6.33 14.39 -1.23
N ASN A 345 -5.97 13.44 -0.37
CA ASN A 345 -4.75 12.63 -0.48
C ASN A 345 -3.46 13.42 -0.75
N ARG A 346 -3.35 14.63 -0.18
CA ARG A 346 -2.08 15.35 -0.16
C ARG A 346 -1.11 14.53 0.67
N ILE A 347 0.03 14.21 0.07
CA ILE A 347 0.92 13.10 0.42
C ILE A 347 1.63 13.36 1.76
N ASP A 348 1.60 14.58 2.26
CA ASP A 348 2.06 14.93 3.59
C ASP A 348 0.90 15.22 4.55
N ARG A 349 0.91 14.57 5.74
CA ARG A 349 0.36 15.03 7.05
C ARG A 349 -0.89 14.37 7.65
N SER A 350 -1.23 13.15 7.29
CA SER A 350 -2.07 12.32 8.20
C SER A 350 -1.24 11.61 9.28
N CYS A 351 -0.04 12.13 9.62
CA CYS A 351 0.74 11.66 10.75
C CYS A 351 0.33 12.43 12.01
N PHE A 352 -0.44 11.78 12.86
CA PHE A 352 -0.88 12.34 14.13
C PHE A 352 0.00 11.80 15.24
N ILE A 353 0.87 12.69 15.71
CA ILE A 353 1.81 12.38 16.78
C ILE A 353 1.12 12.56 18.14
N PHE A 354 1.31 11.58 19.03
CA PHE A 354 0.92 11.60 20.43
C PHE A 354 2.13 11.20 21.29
N ILE A 355 2.31 11.87 22.42
CA ILE A 355 3.41 11.59 23.34
C ILE A 355 2.87 10.70 24.45
N ILE A 356 3.50 9.54 24.64
CA ILE A 356 3.19 8.66 25.76
C ILE A 356 3.84 9.26 27.01
N PRO A 357 3.05 9.61 28.05
CA PRO A 357 3.59 10.19 29.25
C PRO A 357 4.51 9.19 29.95
N ASN A 358 5.66 9.66 30.45
CA ASN A 358 6.52 8.85 31.29
C ASN A 358 5.87 8.72 32.67
N LEU A 359 5.16 7.62 32.90
CA LEU A 359 4.49 7.32 34.16
C LEU A 359 5.50 6.75 35.16
N GLN A 360 6.45 7.57 35.61
CA GLN A 360 7.26 7.24 36.78
C GLN A 360 6.40 7.39 38.04
N MET A 361 5.68 6.32 38.40
CA MET A 361 5.06 6.19 39.72
C MET A 361 6.03 5.44 40.63
N ASN A 362 6.10 5.80 41.91
CA ASN A 362 7.13 5.33 42.84
C ASN A 362 7.13 3.79 43.03
N ASN A 363 8.31 3.17 42.90
CA ASN A 363 8.80 1.91 43.51
C ASN A 363 7.78 0.80 43.88
N ASP A 364 6.99 0.31 42.93
CA ASP A 364 6.23 -0.94 43.04
C ASP A 364 6.59 -1.91 41.89
N ASP A 365 6.85 -3.18 42.17
CA ASP A 365 7.28 -4.21 41.19
C ASP A 365 6.31 -4.43 40.01
N ARG A 366 5.08 -3.90 40.06
CA ARG A 366 4.13 -3.85 38.93
C ARG A 366 4.55 -2.86 37.82
N ILE A 367 5.54 -2.01 38.08
CA ILE A 367 6.06 -0.98 37.17
C ILE A 367 6.95 -1.57 36.07
N ASN A 368 7.68 -2.65 36.35
CA ASN A 368 8.54 -3.27 35.35
C ASN A 368 7.73 -3.76 34.14
N ASN A 369 6.50 -4.25 34.34
CA ASN A 369 5.64 -4.68 33.23
C ASN A 369 5.06 -3.53 32.40
N PHE A 370 4.86 -2.32 32.98
CA PHE A 370 4.39 -1.15 32.22
C PHE A 370 5.52 -0.53 31.37
N MET A 371 6.77 -0.75 31.80
CA MET A 371 7.95 -0.41 31.01
C MET A 371 8.14 -1.36 29.82
N ASP A 372 7.54 -2.57 29.86
CA ASP A 372 7.69 -3.64 28.86
C ASP A 372 6.56 -3.66 27.82
N GLN A 373 5.35 -3.28 28.25
CA GLN A 373 4.16 -3.22 27.40
C GLN A 373 3.11 -2.25 27.95
N PHE A 374 2.32 -1.65 27.06
CA PHE A 374 1.20 -0.80 27.43
C PHE A 374 0.03 -0.97 26.46
N SER A 375 -1.18 -0.58 26.89
CA SER A 375 -2.39 -0.70 26.07
C SER A 375 -2.98 0.67 25.75
N ILE A 376 -3.38 0.88 24.49
CA ILE A 376 -4.00 2.12 24.03
C ILE A 376 -5.37 1.79 23.43
N HIS A 377 -6.37 2.62 23.72
CA HIS A 377 -7.64 2.67 23.00
C HIS A 377 -7.62 3.85 22.03
N ILE A 378 -7.96 3.58 20.78
CA ILE A 378 -8.04 4.59 19.73
C ILE A 378 -9.45 4.54 19.17
N ASP A 379 -10.11 5.69 19.21
CA ASP A 379 -11.41 5.90 18.58
C ASP A 379 -11.27 6.89 17.43
N VAL A 380 -11.77 6.53 16.26
CA VAL A 380 -11.82 7.40 15.08
C VAL A 380 -13.24 7.43 14.55
N TYR A 381 -13.83 8.61 14.44
CA TYR A 381 -15.23 8.73 14.02
C TYR A 381 -15.53 10.03 13.28
N GLN A 382 -16.60 9.98 12.49
CA GLN A 382 -17.27 11.14 11.92
C GLN A 382 -18.55 11.39 12.73
N PRO A 383 -18.76 12.61 13.29
CA PRO A 383 -19.93 12.91 14.12
C PRO A 383 -21.28 12.56 13.48
N THR A 384 -21.39 12.67 12.15
CA THR A 384 -22.63 12.42 11.42
C THR A 384 -22.97 10.93 11.32
N ILE A 385 -21.97 10.03 11.44
CA ILE A 385 -22.14 8.59 11.21
C ILE A 385 -21.33 7.74 12.20
N LEU A 386 -21.72 7.82 13.47
CA LEU A 386 -21.06 7.09 14.57
C LEU A 386 -21.12 5.56 14.42
N GLU A 387 -22.07 5.01 13.64
CA GLU A 387 -22.15 3.57 13.37
C GLU A 387 -20.91 3.02 12.65
N ASN A 388 -20.19 3.88 11.91
CA ASN A 388 -18.95 3.53 11.21
C ASN A 388 -17.70 3.94 12.00
N ALA A 389 -17.83 4.27 13.28
CA ALA A 389 -16.70 4.59 14.13
C ALA A 389 -15.75 3.38 14.25
N LEU A 390 -14.46 3.64 14.10
CA LEU A 390 -13.40 2.69 14.37
C LEU A 390 -13.06 2.76 15.86
N HIS A 391 -13.27 1.65 16.57
CA HIS A 391 -12.85 1.46 17.95
C HIS A 391 -11.82 0.34 18.01
N THR A 392 -10.59 0.62 18.44
CA THR A 392 -9.54 -0.40 18.53
C THR A 392 -8.75 -0.28 19.83
N ARG A 393 -8.40 -1.44 20.40
CA ARG A 393 -7.47 -1.55 21.52
C ARG A 393 -6.20 -2.21 21.03
N LEU A 394 -5.06 -1.54 21.21
CA LEU A 394 -3.73 -2.03 20.82
C LEU A 394 -2.92 -2.34 22.08
N ILE A 395 -2.18 -3.44 22.06
CA ILE A 395 -1.16 -3.78 23.07
C ILE A 395 0.19 -3.58 22.39
N ILE A 396 1.01 -2.68 22.93
CA ILE A 396 2.30 -2.30 22.36
C ILE A 396 3.40 -2.78 23.29
N ASN A 397 4.28 -3.63 22.77
CA ASN A 397 5.49 -4.03 23.46
C ASN A 397 6.58 -2.99 23.20
N THR A 398 7.28 -2.56 24.24
CA THR A 398 8.34 -1.54 24.19
C THR A 398 9.72 -2.17 23.99
N HIS A 399 9.86 -3.47 24.25
CA HIS A 399 11.09 -4.24 24.05
C HIS A 399 11.29 -4.59 22.58
N HIS A 400 11.83 -3.67 21.77
CA HIS A 400 12.60 -3.98 20.55
C HIS A 400 13.45 -2.78 20.12
#